data_AF-A0AA95GCP6-F1
#
_entry.id   AF-A0AA95GCP6-F1
#
_cell.length_a   1.000
_cell.length_b   1.000
_cell.length_c   1.000
_cell.angle_alpha   90.00
_cell.angle_beta   90.00
_cell.angle_gamma   90.00
#
_symmetry.space_group_name_H-M   'P 1'
#
loop_
_entity.id
_entity.type
_entity.pdbx_description
1 polymer ?
#
loop_
_entity_poly.entity_id
_entity_poly.type
_entity_poly.pdbx_seq_one_letter_code
_entity_poly.pdbx_strand_id
1 'polypeptide(L)'
;MNRLLFTICAVLTGLSFYASAEDELTGDTKLACEAILCLSTNTRPTECAPSIRKFFSIHASKPWKTIQERKNFLSLCPSSKDNGMPEYKDLLANNAEKCSPDELNRYLFERKTRKVNNKQVFYYRISNKLPSYCEVFYNHEYNDSKPRYVGSDEWIESYLWEKNKGQYGHWK
;
A
#
# COMPACT_ATOMS: atom_id res chain seq x y z
N MET A 1 76.07 23.06 -3.58
CA MET A 1 75.07 23.37 -2.53
C MET A 1 74.00 24.24 -3.16
N ASN A 2 72.92 23.61 -3.67
CA ASN A 2 71.54 23.73 -3.17
C ASN A 2 71.06 25.19 -3.08
N ARG A 3 69.96 25.60 -3.73
CA ARG A 3 68.63 24.98 -3.61
C ARG A 3 67.77 25.16 -4.86
N LEU A 4 67.10 24.07 -5.24
CA LEU A 4 66.11 23.99 -6.31
C LEU A 4 64.88 24.86 -6.02
N LEU A 5 64.41 25.50 -7.10
CA LEU A 5 63.05 25.96 -7.33
C LEU A 5 62.07 24.79 -7.35
N PHE A 6 60.94 24.90 -6.66
CA PHE A 6 59.71 24.17 -7.00
C PHE A 6 58.48 25.00 -6.58
N THR A 7 57.94 25.73 -7.55
CA THR A 7 56.66 26.42 -7.43
C THR A 7 55.55 25.41 -7.67
N ILE A 8 54.74 25.13 -6.65
CA ILE A 8 53.60 24.21 -6.73
C ILE A 8 52.37 25.00 -7.21
N CYS A 9 52.01 24.88 -8.49
CA CYS A 9 50.69 25.27 -8.99
C CYS A 9 49.70 24.15 -8.68
N ALA A 10 48.91 24.32 -7.61
CA ALA A 10 47.76 23.46 -7.34
C ALA A 10 46.59 23.87 -8.27
N VAL A 11 46.47 23.19 -9.40
CA VAL A 11 45.29 23.28 -10.27
C VAL A 11 44.18 22.47 -9.60
N LEU A 12 43.27 23.15 -8.90
CA LEU A 12 41.99 22.60 -8.46
C LEU A 12 41.09 22.45 -9.68
N THR A 13 41.20 21.31 -10.37
CA THR A 13 40.17 20.89 -11.32
C THR A 13 38.93 20.51 -10.52
N GLY A 14 37.94 21.40 -10.49
CA GLY A 14 36.62 21.09 -9.97
C GLY A 14 36.05 19.92 -10.75
N LEU A 15 35.85 18.79 -10.06
CA LEU A 15 35.00 17.71 -10.56
C LEU A 15 33.57 18.25 -10.56
N SER A 16 33.13 18.71 -11.73
CA SER A 16 31.71 18.97 -12.00
C SER A 16 30.98 17.64 -11.83
N PHE A 17 30.29 17.47 -10.71
CA PHE A 17 29.24 16.48 -10.60
C PHE A 17 28.18 16.85 -11.63
N TYR A 18 28.20 16.18 -12.78
CA TYR A 18 27.05 16.14 -13.66
C TYR A 18 25.96 15.42 -12.86
N ALA A 19 25.10 16.20 -12.20
CA ALA A 19 23.79 15.73 -11.81
C ALA A 19 23.09 15.35 -13.12
N SER A 20 23.02 14.06 -13.41
CA SER A 20 22.18 13.54 -14.47
C SER A 20 20.78 14.07 -14.23
N ALA A 21 20.25 14.85 -15.18
CA ALA A 21 18.89 15.34 -15.13
C ALA A 21 17.95 14.18 -14.77
N GLU A 22 17.18 14.35 -13.69
CA GLU A 22 15.99 13.53 -13.47
C GLU A 22 15.14 13.71 -14.74
N ASP A 23 15.03 12.66 -15.54
CA ASP A 23 14.05 12.62 -16.63
C ASP A 23 12.69 12.90 -15.99
N GLU A 24 12.14 14.10 -16.21
CA GLU A 24 10.88 14.50 -15.59
C GLU A 24 9.81 13.50 -16.04
N LEU A 25 9.40 12.62 -15.13
CA LEU A 25 8.39 11.63 -15.44
C LEU A 25 7.08 12.38 -15.72
N THR A 26 6.45 12.07 -16.85
CA THR A 26 5.17 12.69 -17.24
C THR A 26 4.10 11.63 -17.48
N GLY A 27 2.83 12.07 -17.52
CA GLY A 27 1.68 11.23 -17.87
C GLY A 27 1.52 9.99 -17.00
N ASP A 28 1.12 8.88 -17.62
CA ASP A 28 0.85 7.62 -16.92
C ASP A 28 2.11 7.00 -16.30
N THR A 29 3.31 7.28 -16.83
CA THR A 29 4.58 6.85 -16.23
C THR A 29 4.79 7.47 -14.86
N LYS A 30 4.57 8.79 -14.73
CA LYS A 30 4.59 9.49 -13.45
C LYS A 30 3.57 8.90 -12.47
N LEU A 31 2.31 8.78 -12.91
CA LEU A 31 1.23 8.26 -12.07
C LEU A 31 1.49 6.82 -11.62
N ALA A 32 2.14 6.00 -12.44
CA ALA A 32 2.51 4.63 -12.07
C ALA A 32 3.54 4.60 -10.94
N CYS A 33 4.60 5.40 -11.04
CA CYS A 33 5.61 5.49 -9.98
C CYS A 33 5.04 6.06 -8.69
N GLU A 34 4.23 7.11 -8.78
CA GLU A 34 3.53 7.67 -7.62
C GLU A 34 2.53 6.68 -7.03
N ALA A 35 1.81 5.90 -7.84
CA ALA A 35 0.88 4.90 -7.33
C ALA A 35 1.59 3.81 -6.51
N ILE A 36 2.75 3.34 -6.96
CA ILE A 36 3.59 2.41 -6.17
C ILE A 36 3.87 3.04 -4.80
N LEU A 37 4.47 4.23 -4.77
CA LEU A 37 4.85 4.90 -3.53
C LEU A 37 3.65 5.18 -2.61
N CYS A 38 2.57 5.72 -3.16
CA CYS A 38 1.38 6.14 -2.42
C CYS A 38 0.55 4.97 -1.88
N LEU A 39 0.62 3.80 -2.53
CA LEU A 39 0.00 2.57 -2.02
C LEU A 39 0.90 1.84 -1.03
N SER A 40 2.22 2.07 -1.07
CA SER A 40 3.21 1.55 -0.12
C SER A 40 3.21 2.23 1.23
N THR A 41 2.56 3.38 1.40
CA THR A 41 2.65 4.18 2.64
C THR A 41 1.30 4.37 3.33
N ASN A 42 1.36 4.53 4.64
CA ASN A 42 0.23 4.95 5.48
C ASN A 42 -0.09 6.46 5.35
N THR A 43 0.88 7.28 4.93
CA THR A 43 0.67 8.73 4.74
C THR A 43 0.30 9.02 3.30
N ARG A 44 -0.95 9.42 3.05
CA ARG A 44 -1.43 9.76 1.70
C ARG A 44 -1.68 11.25 1.59
N PRO A 45 -0.65 12.05 1.25
CA PRO A 45 -0.85 13.46 1.00
C PRO A 45 -1.73 13.65 -0.26
N THR A 46 -2.28 14.85 -0.44
CA THR A 46 -3.25 15.13 -1.52
C THR A 46 -2.71 14.83 -2.92
N GLU A 47 -1.40 14.91 -3.09
CA GLU A 47 -0.61 14.62 -4.28
C GLU A 47 -0.72 13.15 -4.70
N CYS A 48 -1.05 12.25 -3.78
CA CYS A 48 -1.29 10.85 -4.09
C CYS A 48 -2.65 10.59 -4.77
N ALA A 49 -3.60 11.51 -4.64
CA ALA A 49 -4.97 11.29 -5.09
C ALA A 49 -5.09 10.98 -6.60
N PRO A 50 -4.40 11.67 -7.53
CA PRO A 50 -4.45 11.36 -8.95
C PRO A 50 -3.97 9.93 -9.26
N SER A 51 -2.87 9.52 -8.65
CA SER A 51 -2.18 8.24 -8.91
C SER A 51 -2.93 7.06 -8.33
N ILE A 52 -3.43 7.20 -7.10
CA ILE A 52 -4.34 6.23 -6.48
C ILE A 52 -5.63 6.09 -7.28
N ARG A 53 -6.25 7.21 -7.69
CA ARG A 53 -7.48 7.20 -8.49
C ARG A 53 -7.24 6.52 -9.83
N LYS A 54 -6.13 6.81 -10.52
CA LYS A 54 -5.76 6.15 -11.77
C LYS A 54 -5.65 4.63 -11.55
N PHE A 55 -4.90 4.19 -10.54
CA PHE A 55 -4.73 2.77 -10.23
C PHE A 55 -6.06 2.04 -9.99
N PHE A 56 -6.94 2.60 -9.14
CA PHE A 56 -8.22 1.97 -8.83
C PHE A 56 -9.27 2.13 -9.95
N SER A 57 -9.12 3.11 -10.85
CA SER A 57 -9.98 3.24 -12.03
C SER A 57 -9.75 2.14 -13.07
N ILE A 58 -8.61 1.45 -13.01
CA ILE A 58 -8.31 0.30 -13.85
C ILE A 58 -9.15 -0.86 -13.34
N HIS A 59 -10.16 -1.23 -14.13
CA HIS A 59 -11.08 -2.32 -13.86
C HIS A 59 -11.55 -2.95 -15.17
N ALA A 60 -11.51 -4.28 -15.23
CA ALA A 60 -12.03 -5.08 -16.32
C ALA A 60 -13.17 -5.98 -15.82
N SER A 61 -13.98 -6.52 -16.74
CA SER A 61 -15.09 -7.42 -16.38
C SER A 61 -14.67 -8.71 -15.65
N LYS A 62 -13.38 -9.03 -15.66
CA LYS A 62 -12.80 -10.27 -15.14
C LYS A 62 -11.73 -9.92 -14.11
N PRO A 63 -11.79 -10.40 -12.85
CA PRO A 63 -10.85 -10.01 -11.80
C PRO A 63 -9.37 -10.20 -12.16
N TRP A 64 -9.04 -11.33 -12.79
CA TRP A 64 -7.67 -11.61 -13.24
C TRP A 64 -7.19 -10.63 -14.32
N LYS A 65 -8.11 -10.13 -15.16
CA LYS A 65 -7.79 -9.11 -16.17
C LYS A 65 -7.57 -7.75 -15.52
N THR A 66 -8.36 -7.38 -14.51
CA THR A 66 -8.11 -6.18 -13.69
C THR A 66 -6.72 -6.21 -13.05
N ILE A 67 -6.35 -7.35 -12.45
CA ILE A 67 -5.01 -7.53 -11.87
C ILE A 67 -3.93 -7.37 -12.93
N GLN A 68 -4.10 -8.00 -14.10
CA GLN A 68 -3.15 -7.88 -15.21
C GLN A 68 -2.99 -6.44 -15.70
N GLU A 69 -4.10 -5.70 -15.87
CA GLU A 69 -4.06 -4.30 -16.32
C GLU A 69 -3.43 -3.38 -15.27
N ARG A 70 -3.69 -3.61 -13.98
CA ARG A 70 -3.01 -2.91 -12.89
C ARG A 70 -1.50 -3.20 -12.88
N LYS A 71 -1.09 -4.45 -13.07
CA LYS A 71 0.34 -4.81 -13.24
C LYS A 71 0.97 -4.09 -14.44
N ASN A 72 0.26 -4.02 -15.57
CA ASN A 72 0.74 -3.33 -16.76
C ASN A 72 0.92 -1.83 -16.51
N PHE A 73 -0.04 -1.19 -15.84
CA PHE A 73 0.06 0.21 -15.44
C PHE A 73 1.26 0.45 -14.51
N LEU A 74 1.41 -0.35 -13.44
CA LEU A 74 2.57 -0.23 -12.54
C LEU A 74 3.91 -0.49 -13.25
N SER A 75 3.91 -1.31 -14.31
CA SER A 75 5.11 -1.59 -15.12
C SER A 75 5.55 -0.42 -15.99
N LEU A 76 4.74 0.64 -16.11
CA LEU A 76 5.15 1.88 -16.76
C LEU A 76 6.22 2.62 -15.94
N CYS A 77 6.28 2.39 -14.63
CA CYS A 77 7.32 2.96 -13.79
C CYS A 77 8.68 2.28 -14.05
N PRO A 78 9.75 3.02 -14.39
CA PRO A 78 11.07 2.43 -14.66
C PRO A 78 11.62 1.59 -13.50
N SER A 79 11.45 2.05 -12.25
CA SER A 79 11.91 1.34 -11.04
C SER A 79 11.14 0.05 -10.75
N SER A 80 10.04 -0.23 -11.45
CA SER A 80 9.29 -1.49 -11.28
C SER A 80 10.07 -2.74 -11.69
N LYS A 81 11.26 -2.56 -12.29
CA LYS A 81 12.20 -3.62 -12.72
C LYS A 81 13.39 -3.78 -11.79
N ASP A 82 13.53 -2.92 -10.78
CA ASP A 82 14.61 -3.01 -9.81
C ASP A 82 14.49 -4.29 -8.97
N ASN A 83 15.52 -4.65 -8.23
CA ASN A 83 15.50 -5.86 -7.41
C ASN A 83 14.30 -5.83 -6.43
N GLY A 84 13.61 -6.96 -6.24
CA GLY A 84 12.39 -7.08 -5.41
C GLY A 84 11.12 -6.40 -5.96
N MET A 85 11.25 -5.39 -6.83
CA MET A 85 10.11 -4.62 -7.35
C MET A 85 9.14 -5.40 -8.24
N PRO A 86 9.57 -6.37 -9.08
CA PRO A 86 8.65 -7.22 -9.84
C PRO A 86 7.69 -8.00 -8.95
N GLU A 87 8.17 -8.57 -7.84
CA GLU A 87 7.34 -9.28 -6.85
C GLU A 87 6.41 -8.30 -6.13
N TYR A 88 6.95 -7.17 -5.67
CA TYR A 88 6.16 -6.19 -4.96
C TYR A 88 5.04 -5.59 -5.80
N LYS A 89 5.33 -5.26 -7.05
CA LYS A 89 4.35 -4.82 -8.05
C LYS A 89 3.23 -5.83 -8.19
N ASP A 90 3.58 -7.12 -8.24
CA ASP A 90 2.60 -8.19 -8.33
C ASP A 90 1.73 -8.25 -7.07
N LEU A 91 2.31 -8.09 -5.89
CA LEU A 91 1.57 -8.01 -4.64
C LEU A 91 0.65 -6.79 -4.60
N LEU A 92 1.11 -5.60 -5.01
CA LEU A 92 0.31 -4.38 -5.09
C LEU A 92 -0.92 -4.57 -5.98
N ALA A 93 -0.71 -5.02 -7.22
CA ALA A 93 -1.80 -5.20 -8.19
C ALA A 93 -2.86 -6.21 -7.71
N ASN A 94 -2.44 -7.25 -6.98
CA ASN A 94 -3.33 -8.27 -6.45
C ASN A 94 -4.03 -7.86 -5.15
N ASN A 95 -3.35 -7.14 -4.25
CA ASN A 95 -3.74 -7.03 -2.84
C ASN A 95 -4.16 -5.63 -2.40
N ALA A 96 -3.74 -4.55 -3.07
CA ALA A 96 -3.97 -3.19 -2.58
C ALA A 96 -5.46 -2.86 -2.32
N GLU A 97 -6.37 -3.35 -3.17
CA GLU A 97 -7.82 -3.17 -2.98
C GLU A 97 -8.37 -4.06 -1.85
N LYS A 98 -8.23 -5.38 -2.00
CA LYS A 98 -8.82 -6.36 -1.08
C LYS A 98 -8.25 -6.34 0.34
N CYS A 99 -7.03 -5.82 0.51
CA CYS A 99 -6.41 -5.64 1.81
C CYS A 99 -6.65 -4.26 2.41
N SER A 100 -7.33 -3.34 1.71
CA SER A 100 -7.69 -2.04 2.26
C SER A 100 -8.52 -2.20 3.55
N PRO A 101 -8.43 -1.24 4.50
CA PRO A 101 -9.21 -1.29 5.73
C PRO A 101 -10.71 -1.50 5.50
N ASP A 102 -11.29 -0.87 4.48
CA ASP A 102 -12.71 -1.01 4.13
C ASP A 102 -13.04 -2.45 3.70
N GLU A 103 -12.21 -3.04 2.84
CA GLU A 103 -12.41 -4.41 2.38
C GLU A 103 -12.15 -5.42 3.51
N LEU A 104 -11.15 -5.19 4.37
CA LEU A 104 -10.92 -6.00 5.56
C LEU A 104 -12.13 -5.96 6.51
N ASN A 105 -12.66 -4.77 6.79
CA ASN A 105 -13.84 -4.59 7.62
C ASN A 105 -15.08 -5.29 7.04
N ARG A 106 -15.18 -5.38 5.71
CA ARG A 106 -16.28 -6.06 5.03
C ARG A 106 -16.11 -7.57 5.02
N TYR A 107 -14.94 -8.09 4.66
CA TYR A 107 -14.70 -9.52 4.50
C TYR A 107 -14.48 -10.25 5.81
N LEU A 108 -13.93 -9.58 6.83
CA LEU A 108 -13.68 -10.17 8.15
C LEU A 108 -14.85 -9.97 9.12
N PHE A 109 -15.97 -9.43 8.64
CA PHE A 109 -17.20 -9.41 9.39
C PHE A 109 -17.73 -10.83 9.57
N GLU A 110 -17.92 -11.23 10.83
CA GLU A 110 -18.41 -12.54 11.19
C GLU A 110 -19.73 -12.46 11.95
N ARG A 111 -20.58 -13.46 11.75
CA ARG A 111 -21.84 -13.64 12.44
C ARG A 111 -21.92 -15.02 13.06
N LYS A 112 -22.35 -15.08 14.32
CA LYS A 112 -22.76 -16.33 14.97
C LYS A 112 -24.10 -16.17 15.66
N THR A 113 -24.67 -17.30 16.03
CA THR A 113 -25.99 -17.35 16.64
C THR A 113 -25.97 -18.24 17.87
N ARG A 114 -26.65 -17.83 18.94
CA ARG A 114 -26.82 -18.61 20.17
C ARG A 114 -28.29 -18.64 20.59
N LYS A 115 -28.69 -19.71 21.27
CA LYS A 115 -29.97 -19.76 21.98
C LYS A 115 -29.77 -19.26 23.40
N VAL A 116 -30.49 -18.21 23.79
CA VAL A 116 -30.51 -17.65 25.13
C VAL A 116 -31.98 -17.59 25.56
N ASN A 117 -32.36 -18.28 26.64
CA ASN A 117 -33.75 -18.34 27.11
C ASN A 117 -34.76 -18.72 26.01
N ASN A 118 -34.47 -19.77 25.24
CA ASN A 118 -35.23 -20.22 24.05
C ASN A 118 -35.40 -19.20 22.92
N LYS A 119 -34.73 -18.04 22.99
CA LYS A 119 -34.69 -17.04 21.92
C LYS A 119 -33.39 -17.12 21.16
N GLN A 120 -33.46 -16.90 19.85
CA GLN A 120 -32.29 -16.83 19.00
C GLN A 120 -31.67 -15.44 19.08
N VAL A 121 -30.41 -15.35 19.49
CA VAL A 121 -29.64 -14.11 19.63
C VAL A 121 -28.47 -14.15 18.65
N PHE A 122 -28.31 -13.07 17.88
CA PHE A 122 -27.22 -12.89 16.93
C PHE A 122 -26.07 -12.13 17.58
N TYR A 123 -24.86 -12.52 17.23
CA TYR A 123 -23.64 -11.84 17.65
C TYR A 123 -22.80 -11.53 16.42
N TYR A 124 -22.21 -10.35 16.41
CA TYR A 124 -21.36 -9.83 15.34
C TYR A 124 -19.96 -9.52 15.87
N ARG A 125 -18.97 -9.57 15.00
CA ARG A 125 -17.62 -9.04 15.20
C ARG A 125 -16.95 -8.77 13.86
N ILE A 126 -15.85 -8.04 13.87
CA ILE A 126 -14.87 -8.04 12.78
C ILE A 126 -13.62 -8.73 13.32
N SER A 127 -13.10 -9.76 12.64
CA SER A 127 -11.87 -10.42 13.10
C SER A 127 -10.67 -9.48 13.04
N ASN A 128 -9.84 -9.50 14.09
CA ASN A 128 -8.55 -8.80 14.13
C ASN A 128 -7.41 -9.61 13.49
N LYS A 129 -7.72 -10.78 12.91
CA LYS A 129 -6.74 -11.63 12.24
C LYS A 129 -6.60 -11.22 10.78
N LEU A 130 -5.43 -10.69 10.45
CA LEU A 130 -5.11 -10.32 9.08
C LEU A 130 -4.99 -11.61 8.22
N PRO A 131 -5.61 -11.69 7.03
CA PRO A 131 -5.45 -12.84 6.16
C PRO A 131 -4.01 -13.00 5.71
N SER A 132 -3.54 -14.24 5.57
CA SER A 132 -2.14 -14.54 5.19
C SER A 132 -1.70 -13.85 3.89
N TYR A 133 -2.58 -13.73 2.90
CA TYR A 133 -2.25 -13.01 1.66
C TYR A 133 -2.05 -11.50 1.88
N CYS A 134 -2.74 -10.90 2.86
CA CYS A 134 -2.49 -9.51 3.26
C CYS A 134 -1.23 -9.40 4.12
N GLU A 135 -0.90 -10.40 4.94
CA GLU A 135 0.37 -10.43 5.67
C GLU A 135 1.57 -10.43 4.73
N VAL A 136 1.55 -11.26 3.67
CA VAL A 136 2.60 -11.27 2.64
C VAL A 136 2.70 -9.90 1.97
N PHE A 137 1.58 -9.28 1.62
CA PHE A 137 1.57 -7.95 1.01
C PHE A 137 2.14 -6.86 1.92
N TYR A 138 1.71 -6.82 3.20
CA TYR A 138 2.09 -5.77 4.13
C TYR A 138 3.46 -5.94 4.76
N ASN A 139 4.00 -7.14 4.82
CA ASN A 139 5.33 -7.40 5.37
C ASN A 139 6.43 -7.42 4.28
N HIS A 140 6.11 -7.06 3.03
CA HIS A 140 7.12 -6.87 1.99
C HIS A 140 8.00 -5.65 2.30
N GLU A 141 9.29 -5.70 1.97
CA GLU A 141 10.29 -4.67 2.34
C GLU A 141 9.98 -3.25 1.82
N TYR A 142 9.15 -3.15 0.78
CA TYR A 142 8.71 -1.90 0.14
C TYR A 142 7.33 -1.43 0.60
N ASN A 143 6.79 -2.02 1.68
CA ASN A 143 5.45 -1.69 2.17
C ASN A 143 5.48 -1.26 3.63
N ASP A 144 5.13 0.00 3.87
CA ASP A 144 4.95 0.60 5.18
C ASP A 144 3.48 1.05 5.40
N SER A 145 2.54 0.45 4.66
CA SER A 145 1.10 0.76 4.72
C SER A 145 0.29 -0.21 5.58
N LYS A 146 0.94 -0.93 6.51
CA LYS A 146 0.29 -1.96 7.31
C LYS A 146 -0.87 -1.36 8.13
N PRO A 147 -2.09 -1.91 8.02
CA PRO A 147 -3.27 -1.39 8.69
C PRO A 147 -3.23 -1.74 10.17
N ARG A 148 -3.91 -0.93 10.97
CA ARG A 148 -4.06 -1.10 12.41
C ARG A 148 -5.48 -1.53 12.75
N TYR A 149 -5.62 -2.54 13.59
CA TYR A 149 -6.92 -2.86 14.20
C TYR A 149 -7.20 -1.97 15.42
N VAL A 150 -8.42 -1.45 15.54
CA VAL A 150 -8.86 -0.53 16.59
C VAL A 150 -10.07 -1.10 17.30
N GLY A 151 -10.04 -1.17 18.63
CA GLY A 151 -11.13 -1.69 19.46
C GLY A 151 -10.95 -3.17 19.81
N SER A 152 -12.05 -3.84 20.15
CA SER A 152 -12.09 -5.25 20.57
C SER A 152 -12.67 -6.14 19.47
N ASP A 153 -12.08 -7.34 19.27
CA ASP A 153 -12.59 -8.39 18.36
C ASP A 153 -13.57 -9.36 19.03
N GLU A 154 -14.08 -8.97 20.20
CA GLU A 154 -15.09 -9.72 20.93
C GLU A 154 -16.42 -9.80 20.18
N TRP A 155 -17.18 -10.83 20.51
CA TRP A 155 -18.52 -11.03 19.96
C TRP A 155 -19.53 -10.13 20.69
N ILE A 156 -20.12 -9.22 19.95
CA ILE A 156 -21.10 -8.26 20.47
C ILE A 156 -22.51 -8.68 20.02
N GLU A 157 -23.49 -8.59 20.90
CA GLU A 157 -24.89 -8.82 20.53
C GLU A 157 -25.33 -7.85 19.45
N SER A 158 -26.08 -8.33 18.46
CA SER A 158 -26.47 -7.54 17.29
C SER A 158 -27.20 -6.25 17.66
N TYR A 159 -28.04 -6.27 18.70
CA TYR A 159 -28.72 -5.08 19.19
C TYR A 159 -27.74 -3.98 19.65
N LEU A 160 -26.69 -4.36 20.39
CA LEU A 160 -25.64 -3.43 20.81
C LEU A 160 -24.79 -2.98 19.63
N TRP A 161 -24.52 -3.89 18.69
CA TRP A 161 -23.77 -3.60 17.47
C TRP A 161 -24.44 -2.46 16.67
N GLU A 162 -25.74 -2.59 16.38
CA GLU A 162 -26.47 -1.59 15.60
C GLU A 162 -26.58 -0.24 16.35
N LYS A 163 -26.66 -0.25 17.68
CA LYS A 163 -26.78 0.97 18.49
C LYS A 163 -25.49 1.79 18.56
N ASN A 164 -24.32 1.14 18.53
CA ASN A 164 -23.01 1.80 18.67
C ASN A 164 -22.08 1.54 17.47
N LYS A 165 -22.65 1.57 16.27
CA LYS A 165 -21.92 1.33 15.01
C LYS A 165 -20.72 2.29 14.92
N GLY A 166 -19.51 1.75 14.77
CA GLY A 166 -18.25 2.50 14.71
C GLY A 166 -17.45 2.60 16.01
N GLN A 167 -17.98 2.11 17.14
CA GLN A 167 -17.23 2.02 18.41
C GLN A 167 -16.60 0.64 18.64
N TYR A 168 -16.98 -0.36 17.84
CA TYR A 168 -16.46 -1.73 17.93
C TYR A 168 -15.23 -1.95 17.06
N GLY A 169 -14.61 -3.12 17.22
CA GLY A 169 -13.42 -3.55 16.49
C GLY A 169 -13.49 -3.31 14.99
N HIS A 170 -12.50 -2.62 14.41
CA HIS A 170 -12.38 -2.39 12.97
C HIS A 170 -10.92 -2.08 12.56
N TRP A 171 -10.59 -2.37 11.30
CA TRP A 171 -9.34 -2.03 10.64
C TRP A 171 -9.31 -0.56 10.20
N LYS A 172 -8.15 0.09 10.34
CA LYS A 172 -7.82 1.45 9.87
C LYS A 172 -6.50 1.48 9.14
#